data_AF-A0A6J5XQP3-F1
#
_entry.id   AF-A0A6J5XQP3-F1
#
_cell.length_a   1.000
_cell.length_b   1.000
_cell.length_c   1.000
_cell.angle_alpha   90.00
_cell.angle_beta   90.00
_cell.angle_gamma   90.00
#
_symmetry.space_group_name_H-M   'P 1'
#
loop_
_entity.id
_entity.type
_entity.pdbx_description
1 polymer ?
#
loop_
_entity_poly.entity_id
_entity_poly.type
_entity_poly.pdbx_seq_one_letter_code
_entity_poly.pdbx_strand_id
1 'polypeptide(L)'
;MAQAMVRLGVFLVILLMLVAAEAATSHPKPKKVKCQDKKFYKCYHKDLYCPASCPRTCVVDCKKCKPVCKAPPPPPPPPPLPPPARRRHPPPPPKYYHRSPPPPPKAYPSPPPPPSVVPTPPPSTTTPLPPPISTPSSPPPPASTPSPPPPTTSTPPSSYPPPPPSSETSGEKRKCKNKNYPHCYGLEHTCPSACPEQCEVDCVTCSPVCNCNRPGAVCQDPRFIGGDGITFYFHGKKDQDFCIVSDSNLHINAHFIGKRNQNMKRDFTGCSL
;
A
#
# COMPACT_ATOMS: atom_id res chain seq x y z
N MET A 1 47.91 39.02 -1.25
CA MET A 1 47.12 37.78 -1.48
C MET A 1 45.65 37.92 -1.07
N ALA A 2 45.32 38.48 0.09
CA ALA A 2 43.92 38.64 0.55
C ALA A 2 43.01 39.46 -0.41
N GLN A 3 43.52 40.56 -0.96
CA GLN A 3 42.72 41.44 -1.85
C GLN A 3 42.33 40.77 -3.18
N ALA A 4 43.15 39.84 -3.68
CA ALA A 4 42.86 39.08 -4.90
C ALA A 4 41.78 38.01 -4.65
N MET A 5 41.81 37.36 -3.48
CA MET A 5 40.81 36.36 -3.09
C MET A 5 39.42 36.98 -2.86
N VAL A 6 39.37 38.20 -2.30
CA VAL A 6 38.11 38.95 -2.13
C VAL A 6 37.52 39.34 -3.48
N ARG A 7 38.35 39.83 -4.42
CA ARG A 7 37.89 40.17 -5.78
C ARG A 7 37.38 38.95 -6.55
N LEU A 8 38.05 37.81 -6.45
CA LEU A 8 37.63 36.57 -7.10
C LEU A 8 36.31 36.05 -6.51
N GLY A 9 36.15 36.12 -5.18
CA GLY A 9 34.91 35.74 -4.49
C GLY A 9 33.71 36.60 -4.91
N VAL A 10 33.88 37.92 -4.99
CA VAL A 10 32.81 38.83 -5.44
C VAL A 10 32.43 38.56 -6.90
N PHE A 11 33.40 38.31 -7.78
CA PHE A 11 33.12 37.94 -9.16
C PHE A 11 32.35 36.61 -9.27
N LEU A 12 32.71 35.60 -8.48
CA LEU A 12 32.02 34.31 -8.43
C LEU A 12 30.56 34.44 -7.97
N VAL A 13 30.32 35.28 -6.97
CA VAL A 13 28.94 35.57 -6.48
C VAL A 13 28.12 36.30 -7.54
N ILE A 14 28.70 37.30 -8.22
CA ILE A 14 28.01 38.00 -9.31
C ILE A 14 27.69 37.03 -10.46
N LEU A 15 28.63 36.15 -10.82
CA LEU A 15 28.41 35.15 -11.86
C LEU A 15 27.29 34.16 -11.48
N LEU A 16 27.25 33.70 -10.23
CA LEU A 16 26.18 32.84 -9.71
C LEU A 16 24.81 33.52 -9.75
N MET A 17 24.72 34.81 -9.44
CA MET A 17 23.48 35.57 -9.50
C MET A 17 23.00 35.79 -10.95
N LEU A 18 23.91 35.98 -11.90
CA LEU A 18 23.56 36.08 -13.33
C LEU A 18 23.06 34.75 -13.90
N VAL A 19 23.69 33.62 -13.54
CA VAL A 19 23.24 32.29 -13.97
C VAL A 19 21.87 31.93 -13.37
N ALA A 20 21.56 32.39 -12.15
CA ALA A 20 20.24 32.19 -11.53
C ALA A 20 19.11 32.99 -12.21
N ALA A 21 19.43 34.07 -12.95
CA ALA A 21 18.44 34.90 -13.63
C ALA A 21 17.94 34.28 -14.96
N GLU A 22 18.68 33.33 -15.54
CA GLU A 22 18.30 32.68 -16.81
C GLU A 22 17.39 31.46 -16.64
N ALA A 23 17.09 31.06 -15.40
CA ALA A 23 16.04 30.08 -15.11
C ALA A 23 14.61 30.69 -15.12
N ALA A 24 14.39 31.70 -15.97
CA ALA A 24 13.07 32.25 -16.25
C ALA A 24 12.26 31.20 -17.03
N THR A 25 11.49 30.44 -16.27
CA THR A 25 10.44 29.52 -16.68
C THR A 25 9.71 30.00 -17.94
N SER A 26 9.89 29.28 -19.04
CA SER A 26 9.11 29.44 -20.27
C SER A 26 7.67 28.97 -20.03
N HIS A 27 6.87 29.79 -19.34
CA HIS A 27 5.47 29.48 -19.08
C HIS A 27 4.72 29.30 -20.42
N PRO A 28 4.17 28.11 -20.70
CA PRO A 28 3.45 27.88 -21.94
C PRO A 28 2.22 28.81 -21.99
N LYS A 29 2.06 29.54 -23.10
CA LYS A 29 0.86 30.38 -23.31
C LYS A 29 -0.41 29.51 -23.17
N PRO A 30 -1.38 29.90 -22.32
CA PRO A 30 -2.56 29.09 -22.06
C PRO A 30 -3.42 28.95 -23.31
N LYS A 31 -3.81 27.71 -23.63
CA LYS A 31 -4.68 27.40 -24.76
C LYS A 31 -6.07 27.97 -24.50
N LYS A 32 -6.61 28.59 -25.55
CA LYS A 32 -7.97 29.11 -25.62
C LYS A 32 -8.95 27.98 -25.94
N VAL A 33 -10.05 27.91 -25.17
CA VAL A 33 -11.10 26.90 -25.29
C VAL A 33 -12.47 27.57 -25.20
N LYS A 34 -13.50 26.94 -25.79
CA LYS A 34 -14.86 27.47 -25.85
C LYS A 34 -15.88 26.38 -25.53
N CYS A 35 -16.97 26.74 -24.87
CA CYS A 35 -18.14 25.86 -24.79
C CYS A 35 -18.87 25.83 -26.14
N GLN A 36 -19.19 24.63 -26.63
CA GLN A 36 -19.91 24.40 -27.88
C GLN A 36 -21.37 23.95 -27.68
N ASP A 37 -21.82 23.86 -26.42
CA ASP A 37 -23.18 23.42 -26.11
C ASP A 37 -24.12 24.63 -25.97
N LYS A 38 -25.08 24.71 -26.90
CA LYS A 38 -26.10 25.79 -26.98
C LYS A 38 -27.02 25.83 -25.75
N LYS A 39 -27.16 24.72 -25.01
CA LYS A 39 -27.96 24.68 -23.78
C LYS A 39 -27.39 25.61 -22.69
N PHE A 40 -26.10 25.91 -22.76
CA PHE A 40 -25.40 26.78 -21.81
C PHE A 40 -25.11 28.15 -22.41
N TYR A 41 -26.16 28.87 -22.83
CA TYR A 41 -26.06 30.18 -23.49
C TYR A 41 -25.18 31.20 -22.75
N LYS A 42 -25.10 31.13 -21.41
CA LYS A 42 -24.30 32.03 -20.58
C LYS A 42 -22.79 31.95 -20.86
N CYS A 43 -22.29 30.83 -21.37
CA CYS A 43 -20.89 30.65 -21.77
C CYS A 43 -20.68 30.01 -23.13
N TYR A 44 -21.75 29.83 -23.91
CA TYR A 44 -21.68 29.41 -25.29
C TYR A 44 -20.80 30.37 -26.09
N HIS A 45 -19.81 29.83 -26.79
CA HIS A 45 -18.82 30.58 -27.59
C HIS A 45 -17.97 31.62 -26.85
N LYS A 46 -18.07 31.70 -25.52
CA LYS A 46 -17.19 32.55 -24.72
C LYS A 46 -15.79 31.97 -24.63
N ASP A 47 -14.81 32.86 -24.68
CA ASP A 47 -13.40 32.55 -24.60
C ASP A 47 -13.00 32.21 -23.16
N LEU A 48 -12.46 31.01 -22.95
CA LEU A 48 -11.90 30.56 -21.68
C LEU A 48 -10.45 30.10 -21.89
N TYR A 49 -9.62 30.21 -20.86
CA TYR A 49 -8.19 29.90 -20.93
C TYR A 49 -7.84 28.74 -20.01
N CYS A 50 -7.06 27.80 -20.52
CA CYS A 50 -6.60 26.67 -19.71
C CYS A 50 -5.79 27.13 -18.49
N PRO A 51 -5.95 26.47 -17.34
CA PRO A 51 -5.14 26.75 -16.16
C PRO A 51 -3.68 26.35 -16.39
N ALA A 52 -2.77 26.93 -15.60
CA ALA A 52 -1.33 26.68 -15.69
C ALA A 52 -0.93 25.22 -15.43
N SER A 53 -1.77 24.45 -14.72
CA SER A 53 -1.58 23.02 -14.49
C SER A 53 -1.80 22.16 -15.74
N CYS A 54 -2.56 22.65 -16.73
CA CYS A 54 -2.81 21.94 -17.98
C CYS A 54 -2.99 22.92 -19.15
N PRO A 55 -1.94 23.70 -19.49
CA PRO A 55 -2.06 24.86 -20.38
C PRO A 55 -2.46 24.48 -21.81
N ARG A 56 -2.42 23.19 -22.20
CA ARG A 56 -2.71 22.72 -23.56
C ARG A 56 -3.81 21.65 -23.65
N THR A 57 -4.19 21.04 -22.52
CA THR A 57 -5.03 19.82 -22.49
C THR A 57 -6.36 20.01 -21.74
N CYS A 58 -6.73 21.24 -21.39
CA CYS A 58 -8.02 21.51 -20.76
C CYS A 58 -9.19 21.45 -21.77
N VAL A 59 -10.39 21.22 -21.23
CA VAL A 59 -11.68 21.33 -21.93
C VAL A 59 -12.64 22.18 -21.12
N VAL A 60 -13.70 22.73 -21.73
CA VAL A 60 -14.70 23.52 -20.99
C VAL A 60 -15.77 22.60 -20.42
N ASP A 61 -15.97 22.61 -19.10
CA ASP A 61 -17.19 22.14 -18.47
C ASP A 61 -18.28 23.22 -18.66
N CYS A 62 -19.14 23.02 -19.65
CA CYS A 62 -20.20 23.96 -20.01
C CYS A 62 -21.22 24.17 -18.88
N LYS A 63 -21.45 23.18 -18.01
CA LYS A 63 -22.37 23.31 -16.86
C LYS A 63 -21.85 24.31 -15.85
N LYS A 64 -20.53 24.32 -15.65
CA LYS A 64 -19.85 25.21 -14.71
C LYS A 64 -19.25 26.44 -15.36
N CYS A 65 -19.27 26.51 -16.70
CA CYS A 65 -18.59 27.52 -17.52
C CYS A 65 -17.12 27.70 -17.14
N LYS A 66 -16.41 26.58 -16.88
CA LYS A 66 -15.01 26.59 -16.41
C LYS A 66 -14.13 25.66 -17.26
N PRO A 67 -12.88 26.04 -17.56
CA PRO A 67 -11.90 25.14 -18.13
C PRO A 67 -11.43 24.14 -17.08
N VAL A 68 -11.47 22.85 -17.39
CA VAL A 68 -11.07 21.74 -16.53
C VAL A 68 -10.01 20.90 -17.22
N CYS A 69 -9.01 20.46 -16.45
CA CYS A 69 -8.00 19.52 -16.95
C CYS A 69 -8.66 18.14 -17.11
N LYS A 70 -8.58 17.55 -18.30
CA LYS A 70 -8.91 16.12 -18.43
C LYS A 70 -7.82 15.32 -17.74
N ALA A 71 -8.21 14.40 -16.85
CA ALA A 71 -7.31 13.37 -16.38
C ALA A 71 -6.81 12.56 -17.60
N PRO A 72 -5.54 12.11 -17.61
CA PRO A 72 -5.10 11.12 -18.58
C PRO A 72 -6.08 9.94 -18.60
N PRO A 73 -6.38 9.35 -19.78
CA PRO A 73 -7.12 8.10 -19.80
C PRO A 73 -6.39 7.07 -18.92
N PRO A 74 -7.12 6.19 -18.20
CA PRO A 74 -6.48 5.14 -17.44
C PRO A 74 -5.58 4.32 -18.37
N PRO A 75 -4.40 3.87 -17.90
CA PRO A 75 -3.55 3.01 -18.70
C PRO A 75 -4.36 1.78 -19.16
N PRO A 76 -4.09 1.25 -20.36
CA PRO A 76 -4.72 0.02 -20.81
C PRO A 76 -4.46 -1.09 -19.77
N PRO A 77 -5.40 -2.04 -19.59
CA PRO A 77 -5.20 -3.15 -18.68
C PRO A 77 -3.92 -3.92 -19.06
N PRO A 78 -3.14 -4.40 -18.07
CA PRO A 78 -1.98 -5.21 -18.36
C PRO A 78 -2.38 -6.45 -19.17
N PRO A 79 -1.51 -6.94 -20.07
CA PRO A 79 -1.77 -8.17 -20.80
C PRO A 79 -1.98 -9.34 -19.82
N PRO A 80 -2.78 -10.36 -20.19
CA PRO A 80 -2.96 -11.55 -19.37
C PRO A 80 -1.62 -12.16 -18.99
N LEU A 81 -1.44 -12.47 -17.71
CA LEU A 81 -0.27 -13.22 -17.24
C LEU A 81 -0.18 -14.54 -18.03
N PRO A 82 1.02 -14.95 -18.48
CA PRO A 82 1.19 -16.26 -19.06
C PRO A 82 0.78 -17.32 -18.03
N PRO A 83 0.17 -18.44 -18.48
CA PRO A 83 -0.20 -19.51 -17.58
C PRO A 83 1.02 -19.95 -16.78
N PRO A 84 0.86 -20.23 -15.47
CA PRO A 84 1.97 -20.68 -14.64
C PRO A 84 2.61 -21.89 -15.33
N ALA A 85 3.93 -21.83 -15.53
CA ALA A 85 4.69 -22.94 -16.04
C ALA A 85 4.34 -24.16 -15.17
N ARG A 86 3.78 -25.22 -15.77
CA ARG A 86 3.50 -26.47 -15.06
C ARG A 86 4.78 -26.82 -14.31
N ARG A 87 4.74 -26.81 -12.97
CA ARG A 87 5.81 -27.36 -12.17
C ARG A 87 6.02 -28.77 -12.66
N ARG A 88 7.15 -29.01 -13.34
CA ARG A 88 7.57 -30.36 -13.68
C ARG A 88 7.58 -31.12 -12.37
N HIS A 89 6.80 -32.20 -12.32
CA HIS A 89 6.83 -33.10 -11.19
C HIS A 89 8.29 -33.50 -10.95
N PRO A 90 8.74 -33.56 -9.69
CA PRO A 90 10.03 -34.17 -9.37
C PRO A 90 10.09 -35.54 -10.04
N PRO A 91 11.25 -35.93 -10.64
CA PRO A 91 11.38 -37.28 -11.16
C PRO A 91 11.08 -38.29 -10.04
N PRO A 92 10.39 -39.40 -10.36
CA PRO A 92 10.13 -40.44 -9.36
C PRO A 92 11.45 -40.94 -8.78
N PRO A 93 11.49 -41.31 -7.48
CA PRO A 93 12.70 -41.84 -6.88
C PRO A 93 13.15 -43.10 -7.63
N PRO A 94 14.48 -43.31 -7.77
CA PRO A 94 15.00 -44.49 -8.46
C PRO A 94 14.50 -45.76 -7.76
N LYS A 95 13.94 -46.68 -8.55
CA LYS A 95 13.51 -47.99 -8.07
C LYS A 95 14.74 -48.76 -7.60
N TYR A 96 14.90 -48.89 -6.29
CA TYR A 96 15.86 -49.82 -5.70
C TYR A 96 15.42 -51.24 -6.03
N TYR A 97 16.14 -51.90 -6.92
CA TYR A 97 16.04 -53.35 -7.07
C TYR A 97 16.64 -54.00 -5.83
N HIS A 98 15.81 -54.68 -5.05
CA HIS A 98 16.28 -55.56 -3.99
C HIS A 98 17.10 -56.68 -4.63
N ARG A 99 18.42 -56.63 -4.42
CA ARG A 99 19.32 -57.73 -4.74
C ARG A 99 19.07 -58.84 -3.72
N SER A 100 18.66 -60.01 -4.18
CA SER A 100 18.48 -61.20 -3.33
C SER A 100 19.80 -61.54 -2.60
N PRO A 101 19.75 -61.98 -1.33
CA PRO A 101 20.94 -62.38 -0.59
C PRO A 101 21.59 -63.64 -1.21
N PRO A 102 22.91 -63.79 -1.10
CA PRO A 102 23.60 -65.02 -1.51
C PRO A 102 23.23 -66.20 -0.59
N PRO A 103 23.29 -67.45 -1.10
CA PRO A 103 22.95 -68.64 -0.34
C PRO A 103 23.95 -68.88 0.82
N PRO A 104 23.50 -69.52 1.91
CA PRO A 104 24.33 -69.73 3.09
C PRO A 104 25.46 -70.76 2.86
N PRO A 105 26.59 -70.64 3.57
CA PRO A 105 27.68 -71.63 3.50
C PRO A 105 27.27 -72.98 4.09
N LYS A 106 27.83 -74.07 3.52
CA LYS A 106 27.63 -75.44 4.02
C LYS A 106 28.26 -75.61 5.41
N ALA A 107 27.47 -76.09 6.37
CA ALA A 107 27.88 -76.37 7.73
C ALA A 107 28.71 -77.67 7.82
N TYR A 108 29.88 -77.60 8.46
CA TYR A 108 30.60 -78.76 8.99
C TYR A 108 30.19 -79.01 10.46
N PRO A 109 30.25 -80.25 10.98
CA PRO A 109 29.77 -80.56 12.33
C PRO A 109 30.68 -79.96 13.41
N SER A 110 30.08 -79.24 14.34
CA SER A 110 30.73 -78.71 15.56
C SER A 110 30.83 -79.77 16.67
N PRO A 111 31.84 -79.69 17.56
CA PRO A 111 31.96 -80.54 18.74
C PRO A 111 30.95 -80.18 19.85
N PRO A 112 30.67 -81.09 20.81
CA PRO A 112 29.55 -80.95 21.73
C PRO A 112 29.74 -79.86 22.80
N PRO A 113 28.64 -79.20 23.24
CA PRO A 113 28.70 -78.12 24.22
C PRO A 113 28.70 -78.60 25.69
N PRO A 114 29.21 -77.78 26.63
CA PRO A 114 29.06 -77.99 28.07
C PRO A 114 27.65 -77.58 28.57
N PRO A 115 27.25 -77.99 29.80
CA PRO A 115 25.85 -77.95 30.22
C PRO A 115 25.30 -76.56 30.58
N SER A 116 24.02 -76.39 30.26
CA SER A 116 23.17 -75.21 30.39
C SER A 116 22.99 -74.66 31.81
N VAL A 117 22.87 -73.34 31.90
CA VAL A 117 22.14 -72.65 32.98
C VAL A 117 21.01 -71.84 32.36
N VAL A 118 19.78 -72.16 32.76
CA VAL A 118 18.52 -71.50 32.35
C VAL A 118 18.18 -70.42 33.37
N PRO A 119 17.75 -69.21 32.94
CA PRO A 119 16.43 -68.75 33.36
C PRO A 119 15.57 -68.04 32.27
N THR A 120 14.31 -68.48 32.27
CA THR A 120 12.97 -67.96 31.88
C THR A 120 12.76 -66.55 31.30
N PRO A 121 11.82 -66.37 30.32
CA PRO A 121 11.45 -65.06 29.74
C PRO A 121 10.16 -64.44 30.36
N PRO A 122 9.94 -63.12 30.22
CA PRO A 122 8.64 -62.48 30.50
C PRO A 122 7.76 -62.33 29.23
N PRO A 123 6.44 -62.09 29.39
CA PRO A 123 5.44 -62.33 28.34
C PRO A 123 5.05 -61.09 27.51
N SER A 124 4.50 -61.37 26.32
CA SER A 124 4.03 -60.43 25.30
C SER A 124 2.67 -59.78 25.64
N THR A 125 2.46 -58.54 25.19
CA THR A 125 1.16 -57.85 25.26
C THR A 125 0.68 -57.44 23.86
N THR A 126 -0.57 -57.79 23.55
CA THR A 126 -1.26 -57.58 22.27
C THR A 126 -2.04 -56.25 22.29
N THR A 127 -2.07 -55.51 21.17
CA THR A 127 -2.85 -54.26 21.02
C THR A 127 -3.91 -54.39 19.89
N PRO A 128 -5.14 -53.82 20.01
CA PRO A 128 -6.23 -53.99 19.05
C PRO A 128 -6.43 -52.80 18.07
N LEU A 129 -7.22 -53.08 17.02
CA LEU A 129 -7.52 -52.28 15.80
C LEU A 129 -8.60 -51.17 16.01
N PRO A 130 -8.61 -50.04 15.24
CA PRO A 130 -9.56 -48.95 15.42
C PRO A 130 -10.83 -48.99 14.50
N PRO A 131 -11.91 -48.23 14.82
CA PRO A 131 -13.20 -48.24 14.11
C PRO A 131 -13.34 -47.15 13.00
N PRO A 132 -14.40 -47.21 12.15
CA PRO A 132 -14.52 -46.38 10.95
C PRO A 132 -15.28 -45.04 11.14
N ILE A 133 -14.99 -44.12 10.21
CA ILE A 133 -15.41 -42.70 10.14
C ILE A 133 -16.85 -42.54 9.59
N SER A 134 -17.59 -41.55 10.12
CA SER A 134 -18.89 -41.09 9.61
C SER A 134 -18.81 -39.64 9.09
N THR A 135 -19.36 -39.40 7.91
CA THR A 135 -19.54 -38.08 7.26
C THR A 135 -20.86 -37.40 7.66
N PRO A 136 -20.93 -36.06 7.82
CA PRO A 136 -22.20 -35.34 7.94
C PRO A 136 -22.59 -34.51 6.70
N SER A 137 -23.91 -34.44 6.48
CA SER A 137 -24.64 -33.81 5.37
C SER A 137 -24.75 -32.27 5.44
N SER A 138 -25.02 -31.67 4.27
CA SER A 138 -25.20 -30.23 4.01
C SER A 138 -26.52 -29.63 4.58
N PRO A 139 -26.56 -28.33 4.92
CA PRO A 139 -27.79 -27.65 5.37
C PRO A 139 -28.56 -26.93 4.23
N PRO A 140 -29.88 -26.67 4.43
CA PRO A 140 -30.80 -26.07 3.44
C PRO A 140 -30.81 -24.51 3.43
N PRO A 141 -31.45 -23.85 2.44
CA PRO A 141 -31.39 -22.39 2.27
C PRO A 141 -32.41 -21.65 3.18
N PRO A 142 -32.13 -20.41 3.62
CA PRO A 142 -33.06 -19.64 4.44
C PRO A 142 -34.07 -18.83 3.61
N ALA A 143 -35.29 -18.76 4.16
CA ALA A 143 -36.45 -18.03 3.67
C ALA A 143 -36.36 -16.51 3.89
N SER A 144 -37.11 -15.78 3.08
CA SER A 144 -37.25 -14.31 3.02
C SER A 144 -38.16 -13.73 4.12
N THR A 145 -37.70 -12.68 4.81
CA THR A 145 -38.42 -11.95 5.87
C THR A 145 -38.36 -10.42 5.60
N PRO A 146 -39.39 -9.61 5.95
CA PRO A 146 -39.68 -8.33 5.31
C PRO A 146 -38.95 -7.11 5.91
N SER A 147 -38.99 -6.00 5.17
CA SER A 147 -38.31 -4.72 5.47
C SER A 147 -38.83 -4.01 6.74
N PRO A 148 -37.94 -3.42 7.57
CA PRO A 148 -38.31 -2.52 8.65
C PRO A 148 -38.42 -1.03 8.23
N PRO A 149 -39.13 -0.20 9.02
CA PRO A 149 -39.47 1.21 8.70
C PRO A 149 -38.26 2.17 8.83
N PRO A 150 -38.36 3.42 8.33
CA PRO A 150 -37.23 4.35 8.29
C PRO A 150 -36.86 4.90 9.68
N PRO A 151 -35.56 5.08 9.98
CA PRO A 151 -35.13 5.57 11.29
C PRO A 151 -35.22 7.11 11.39
N THR A 152 -35.74 7.55 12.52
CA THR A 152 -35.71 8.92 13.05
C THR A 152 -34.29 9.37 13.39
N THR A 153 -34.01 10.64 13.10
CA THR A 153 -32.75 11.33 13.35
C THR A 153 -32.52 11.53 14.85
N SER A 154 -31.49 10.87 15.41
CA SER A 154 -30.94 11.23 16.72
C SER A 154 -29.42 11.32 16.63
N THR A 155 -28.91 12.49 17.01
CA THR A 155 -27.49 12.84 17.07
C THR A 155 -26.84 12.05 18.22
N PRO A 156 -25.76 11.27 18.00
CA PRO A 156 -25.09 10.58 19.10
C PRO A 156 -24.11 11.52 19.84
N PRO A 157 -23.96 11.38 21.17
CA PRO A 157 -23.00 12.16 21.95
C PRO A 157 -21.56 11.73 21.66
N SER A 158 -20.67 12.72 21.57
CA SER A 158 -19.24 12.53 21.40
C SER A 158 -18.60 12.06 22.71
N SER A 159 -18.38 10.76 22.85
CA SER A 159 -17.47 10.19 23.85
C SER A 159 -16.41 9.34 23.14
N TYR A 160 -15.45 9.99 22.49
CA TYR A 160 -14.20 9.36 22.10
C TYR A 160 -13.20 9.52 23.25
N PRO A 161 -12.56 8.45 23.74
CA PRO A 161 -11.38 8.59 24.58
C PRO A 161 -10.27 9.26 23.77
N PRO A 162 -9.46 10.15 24.37
CA PRO A 162 -8.31 10.74 23.70
C PRO A 162 -7.35 9.62 23.27
N PRO A 163 -6.73 9.71 22.09
CA PRO A 163 -5.67 8.78 21.70
C PRO A 163 -4.55 8.78 22.76
N PRO A 164 -3.85 7.65 22.96
CA PRO A 164 -2.75 7.57 23.90
C PRO A 164 -1.71 8.66 23.58
N PRO A 165 -0.98 9.19 24.58
CA PRO A 165 0.04 10.20 24.34
C PRO A 165 1.10 9.58 23.42
N SER A 166 1.05 9.94 22.13
CA SER A 166 2.10 9.62 21.18
C SER A 166 3.38 10.20 21.75
N SER A 167 4.34 9.33 22.01
CA SER A 167 5.69 9.65 22.40
C SER A 167 6.19 10.84 21.60
N GLU A 168 6.61 11.89 22.30
CA GLU A 168 7.14 13.12 21.71
C GLU A 168 8.47 12.84 21.02
N THR A 169 8.42 12.31 19.80
CA THR A 169 9.44 12.63 18.81
C THR A 169 9.07 13.99 18.24
N SER A 170 9.71 15.03 18.78
CA SER A 170 9.57 16.42 18.36
C SER A 170 9.78 16.54 16.85
N GLY A 171 8.67 16.53 16.09
CA GLY A 171 8.69 16.81 14.65
C GLY A 171 9.31 18.19 14.40
N GLU A 172 9.97 18.34 13.26
CA GLU A 172 10.55 19.61 12.84
C GLU A 172 9.46 20.69 12.77
N LYS A 173 9.83 21.91 13.15
CA LYS A 173 8.90 23.04 13.09
C LYS A 173 8.96 23.69 11.71
N ARG A 174 7.78 23.93 11.14
CA ARG A 174 7.61 24.61 9.87
C ARG A 174 6.72 25.83 10.05
N LYS A 175 6.86 26.83 9.19
CA LYS A 175 6.08 28.07 9.25
C LYS A 175 5.63 28.52 7.89
N CYS A 176 4.48 29.19 7.85
CA CYS A 176 4.01 29.86 6.65
C CYS A 176 4.96 31.02 6.30
N LYS A 177 5.46 31.04 5.06
CA LYS A 177 6.34 32.11 4.52
C LYS A 177 5.59 33.15 3.68
N ASN A 178 4.30 32.97 3.46
CA ASN A 178 3.51 33.86 2.62
C ASN A 178 2.95 35.04 3.44
N LYS A 179 3.42 36.26 3.14
CA LYS A 179 3.02 37.50 3.84
C LYS A 179 1.55 37.88 3.62
N ASN A 180 0.90 37.34 2.59
CA ASN A 180 -0.51 37.62 2.30
C ASN A 180 -1.47 37.00 3.34
N TYR A 181 -0.97 36.14 4.23
CA TYR A 181 -1.73 35.50 5.30
C TYR A 181 -1.20 35.96 6.67
N PRO A 182 -1.49 37.21 7.09
CA PRO A 182 -0.89 37.80 8.30
C PRO A 182 -1.23 37.06 9.59
N HIS A 183 -2.38 36.38 9.63
CA HIS A 183 -2.80 35.58 10.78
C HIS A 183 -1.98 34.28 10.95
N CYS A 184 -1.22 33.87 9.94
CA CYS A 184 -0.43 32.64 9.94
C CYS A 184 1.06 32.86 9.64
N TYR A 185 1.40 34.00 9.04
CA TYR A 185 2.76 34.31 8.61
C TYR A 185 3.73 34.26 9.81
N GLY A 186 4.74 33.40 9.70
CA GLY A 186 5.75 33.24 10.73
C GLY A 186 5.33 32.41 11.95
N LEU A 187 4.08 31.95 12.03
CA LEU A 187 3.65 31.04 13.10
C LEU A 187 4.29 29.67 12.92
N GLU A 188 4.88 29.14 13.98
CA GLU A 188 5.50 27.81 13.99
C GLU A 188 4.45 26.73 14.24
N HIS A 189 4.47 25.70 13.39
CA HIS A 189 3.67 24.50 13.53
C HIS A 189 4.59 23.29 13.61
N THR A 190 4.31 22.40 14.56
CA THR A 190 5.00 21.12 14.68
C THR A 190 4.48 20.17 13.61
N CYS A 191 5.39 19.55 12.85
CA CYS A 191 5.00 18.54 11.88
C CYS A 191 4.35 17.32 12.57
N PRO A 192 3.30 16.72 11.98
CA PRO A 192 2.72 15.49 12.51
C PRO A 192 3.73 14.34 12.42
N SER A 193 3.59 13.35 13.31
CA SER A 193 4.48 12.18 13.41
C SER A 193 4.52 11.32 12.14
N ALA A 194 3.50 11.41 11.28
CA ALA A 194 3.49 10.74 9.98
C ALA A 194 4.49 11.36 8.98
N CYS A 195 4.90 12.61 9.17
CA CYS A 195 5.86 13.30 8.31
C CYS A 195 6.70 14.33 9.12
N PRO A 196 7.49 13.87 10.10
CA PRO A 196 8.09 14.73 11.11
C PRO A 196 9.05 15.77 10.53
N GLU A 197 9.66 15.51 9.38
CA GLU A 197 10.60 16.45 8.72
C GLU A 197 10.05 17.03 7.40
N GLN A 198 8.91 16.52 6.94
CA GLN A 198 8.46 16.67 5.55
C GLN A 198 7.10 17.36 5.42
N CYS A 199 6.63 18.02 6.49
CA CYS A 199 5.42 18.81 6.42
C CYS A 199 5.68 20.22 5.85
N GLU A 200 4.64 20.80 5.26
CA GLU A 200 4.59 22.21 4.86
C GLU A 200 3.39 22.87 5.54
N VAL A 201 3.49 24.14 5.93
CA VAL A 201 2.34 24.85 6.50
C VAL A 201 1.49 25.39 5.37
N ASP A 202 0.26 24.89 5.25
CA ASP A 202 -0.74 25.52 4.39
C ASP A 202 -1.14 26.86 5.01
N CYS A 203 -0.71 27.94 4.39
CA CYS A 203 -0.99 29.31 4.84
C CYS A 203 -2.48 29.67 4.82
N VAL A 204 -3.31 28.96 4.03
CA VAL A 204 -4.75 29.23 3.93
C VAL A 204 -5.48 28.67 5.15
N THR A 205 -5.14 27.45 5.56
CA THR A 205 -5.77 26.78 6.72
C THR A 205 -4.96 26.93 8.01
N CYS A 206 -3.77 27.51 7.91
CA CYS A 206 -2.78 27.64 8.98
C CYS A 206 -2.50 26.32 9.71
N SER A 207 -2.22 25.27 8.93
CA SER A 207 -2.04 23.91 9.46
C SER A 207 -0.83 23.23 8.82
N PRO A 208 -0.09 22.38 9.55
CA PRO A 208 0.96 21.56 8.96
C PRO A 208 0.32 20.42 8.14
N VAL A 209 0.66 20.35 6.86
CA VAL A 209 0.17 19.37 5.89
C VAL A 209 1.34 18.52 5.41
N CYS A 210 1.19 17.21 5.44
CA CYS A 210 2.15 16.30 4.82
C CYS A 210 2.02 16.35 3.30
N ASN A 211 3.14 16.36 2.58
CA ASN A 211 3.09 16.15 1.14
C ASN A 211 3.01 14.65 0.83
N CYS A 212 1.81 14.23 0.45
CA CYS A 212 1.43 12.82 0.34
C CYS A 212 1.76 12.16 -0.99
N ASN A 213 2.45 12.87 -1.87
CA ASN A 213 2.88 12.39 -3.17
C ASN A 213 4.39 12.05 -3.20
N ARG A 214 5.00 11.83 -2.03
CA ARG A 214 6.42 11.51 -1.89
C ARG A 214 6.62 10.07 -1.40
N PRO A 215 7.73 9.41 -1.78
CA PRO A 215 8.08 8.08 -1.27
C PRO A 215 7.99 7.99 0.25
N GLY A 216 7.36 6.93 0.77
CA GLY A 216 7.19 6.68 2.19
C GLY A 216 6.03 7.44 2.87
N ALA A 217 5.32 8.34 2.17
CA ALA A 217 4.18 9.05 2.75
C ALA A 217 2.91 8.17 2.83
N VAL A 218 2.19 8.26 3.95
CA VAL A 218 0.88 7.60 4.19
C VAL A 218 -0.12 8.66 4.65
N CYS A 219 -1.04 9.07 3.77
CA CYS A 219 -1.87 10.25 4.03
C CYS A 219 -3.37 10.11 3.74
N GLN A 220 -3.98 9.00 4.14
CA GLN A 220 -5.43 8.72 4.02
C GLN A 220 -5.86 8.04 2.72
N ASP A 221 -6.75 7.04 2.91
CA ASP A 221 -6.95 5.83 2.10
C ASP A 221 -5.63 5.08 1.82
N PRO A 222 -5.58 3.74 1.83
CA PRO A 222 -4.32 3.01 1.93
C PRO A 222 -3.58 3.08 0.58
N ARG A 223 -2.96 4.23 0.34
CA ARG A 223 -2.14 4.59 -0.78
C ARG A 223 -0.72 4.70 -0.24
N PHE A 224 0.18 3.87 -0.76
CA PHE A 224 1.59 3.90 -0.41
C PHE A 224 2.38 4.36 -1.63
N ILE A 225 3.49 5.05 -1.40
CA ILE A 225 4.44 5.40 -2.46
C ILE A 225 5.73 4.68 -2.12
N GLY A 226 6.11 3.71 -2.96
CA GLY A 226 7.35 2.95 -2.82
C GLY A 226 8.57 3.86 -2.91
N GLY A 227 9.73 3.35 -2.47
CA GLY A 227 11.02 4.06 -2.57
C GLY A 227 11.40 4.46 -4.00
N ASP A 228 10.85 3.73 -4.98
CA ASP A 228 10.95 3.95 -6.42
C ASP A 228 9.98 5.03 -6.95
N GLY A 229 9.14 5.60 -6.09
CA GLY A 229 8.13 6.60 -6.45
C GLY A 229 6.84 6.01 -7.03
N ILE A 230 6.71 4.68 -7.12
CA ILE A 230 5.49 4.04 -7.62
C ILE A 230 4.40 4.13 -6.56
N THR A 231 3.22 4.59 -6.98
CA THR A 231 2.04 4.65 -6.11
C THR A 231 1.29 3.32 -6.16
N PHE A 232 1.06 2.72 -5.00
CA PHE A 232 0.24 1.53 -4.80
C PHE A 232 -1.06 1.91 -4.11
N TYR A 233 -2.19 1.50 -4.70
CA TYR A 233 -3.50 1.58 -4.06
C TYR A 233 -3.82 0.23 -3.47
N PHE A 234 -3.81 0.16 -2.14
CA PHE A 234 -4.15 -1.06 -1.44
C PHE A 234 -5.63 -1.16 -1.25
N HIS A 235 -6.02 -2.40 -1.20
CA HIS A 235 -7.35 -2.76 -0.87
C HIS A 235 -7.14 -3.93 0.18
N GLY A 236 -6.82 -3.69 1.47
CA GLY A 236 -6.74 -4.77 2.51
C GLY A 236 -7.97 -5.00 3.42
N LYS A 237 -8.51 -6.23 3.54
CA LYS A 237 -9.70 -6.52 4.38
C LYS A 237 -9.54 -5.98 5.80
N LYS A 238 -10.64 -5.46 6.35
CA LYS A 238 -10.68 -5.05 7.76
C LYS A 238 -10.24 -6.22 8.65
N ASP A 239 -9.45 -5.90 9.67
CA ASP A 239 -8.95 -6.78 10.73
C ASP A 239 -8.17 -7.98 10.17
N GLN A 240 -7.38 -7.73 9.12
CA GLN A 240 -6.51 -8.72 8.50
C GLN A 240 -5.09 -8.17 8.32
N ASP A 241 -4.12 -9.09 8.34
CA ASP A 241 -2.71 -8.81 8.11
C ASP A 241 -2.34 -9.04 6.64
N PHE A 242 -1.60 -8.10 6.07
CA PHE A 242 -1.11 -8.15 4.71
C PHE A 242 0.39 -7.92 4.68
N CYS A 243 1.10 -8.67 3.84
CA CYS A 243 2.50 -8.37 3.57
C CYS A 243 2.58 -7.21 2.56
N ILE A 244 3.22 -6.10 2.95
CA ILE A 244 3.39 -4.92 2.09
C ILE A 244 4.76 -4.93 1.41
N VAL A 245 5.78 -5.50 2.06
CA VAL A 245 7.14 -5.65 1.50
C VAL A 245 7.65 -7.05 1.83
N SER A 246 8.10 -7.80 0.83
CA SER A 246 8.76 -9.10 0.98
C SER A 246 10.08 -9.12 0.20
N ASP A 247 11.18 -9.28 0.93
CA ASP A 247 12.53 -9.58 0.42
C ASP A 247 13.12 -10.73 1.25
N SER A 248 14.18 -11.34 0.76
CA SER A 248 14.97 -12.42 1.36
C SER A 248 15.29 -12.18 2.84
N ASN A 249 15.51 -10.93 3.23
CA ASN A 249 15.90 -10.53 4.58
C ASN A 249 14.98 -9.48 5.23
N LEU A 250 13.90 -9.03 4.57
CA LEU A 250 13.01 -7.99 5.10
C LEU A 250 11.56 -8.30 4.76
N HIS A 251 10.75 -8.49 5.80
CA HIS A 251 9.31 -8.63 5.68
C HIS A 251 8.62 -7.55 6.50
N ILE A 252 7.82 -6.73 5.83
CA ILE A 252 6.98 -5.72 6.47
C ILE A 252 5.52 -6.14 6.29
N ASN A 253 4.85 -6.41 7.41
CA ASN A 253 3.42 -6.72 7.46
C ASN A 253 2.64 -5.51 7.98
N ALA A 254 1.40 -5.37 7.54
CA ALA A 254 0.49 -4.34 8.02
C ALA A 254 -0.88 -4.92 8.35
N HIS A 255 -1.38 -4.52 9.52
CA HIS A 255 -2.70 -4.88 10.01
C HIS A 255 -3.71 -3.78 9.65
N PHE A 256 -4.75 -4.10 8.88
CA PHE A 256 -5.68 -3.10 8.36
C PHE A 256 -6.89 -2.94 9.29
N ILE A 257 -6.86 -1.89 10.13
CA ILE A 257 -7.97 -1.57 11.03
C ILE A 257 -8.96 -0.64 10.31
N GLY A 258 -10.12 -1.16 9.91
CA GLY A 258 -11.17 -0.40 9.22
C GLY A 258 -12.35 -0.05 10.13
N LYS A 259 -13.01 1.10 9.91
CA LYS A 259 -14.30 1.44 10.57
C LYS A 259 -15.44 1.31 9.55
N ARG A 260 -16.32 0.33 9.73
CA ARG A 260 -17.49 0.08 8.86
C ARG A 260 -18.71 0.81 9.42
N ASN A 261 -19.29 1.73 8.64
CA ASN A 261 -20.64 2.22 8.90
C ASN A 261 -21.65 1.24 8.29
N GLN A 262 -22.77 0.99 8.98
CA GLN A 262 -23.79 0.00 8.57
C GLN A 262 -24.37 0.26 7.16
N ASN A 263 -24.23 1.48 6.63
CA ASN A 263 -24.69 1.88 5.29
C ASN A 263 -23.64 1.75 4.17
N MET A 264 -22.44 1.25 4.44
CA MET A 264 -21.44 1.00 3.38
C MET A 264 -21.66 -0.39 2.75
N LYS A 265 -22.13 -0.38 1.48
CA LYS A 265 -22.42 -1.59 0.66
C LYS A 265 -21.19 -2.24 0.02
N ARG A 266 -20.02 -1.60 0.04
CA ARG A 266 -18.81 -2.15 -0.57
C ARG A 266 -17.79 -2.47 0.50
N ASP A 267 -17.42 -3.74 0.56
CA ASP A 267 -16.14 -4.17 1.11
C ASP A 267 -15.08 -3.70 0.10
N PHE A 268 -14.69 -2.43 0.17
CA PHE A 268 -13.43 -2.06 -0.44
C PHE A 268 -12.40 -2.86 0.30
N THR A 269 -11.68 -3.75 -0.43
CA THR A 269 -10.30 -4.19 -0.17
C THR A 269 -9.85 -5.51 -0.92
N GLY A 270 -8.94 -5.52 -1.94
CA GLY A 270 -8.03 -6.62 -2.38
C GLY A 270 -6.47 -6.42 -2.49
N CYS A 271 -5.77 -7.50 -2.89
CA CYS A 271 -4.32 -7.60 -3.20
C CYS A 271 -4.07 -8.31 -4.54
N SER A 272 -2.99 -7.93 -5.27
CA SER A 272 -2.09 -8.73 -6.15
C SER A 272 -1.13 -7.73 -6.81
N LEU A 273 0.21 -7.82 -6.82
CA LEU A 273 1.20 -8.90 -6.77
C LEU A 273 2.37 -8.50 -5.86
#